data_AF-A0A9Y1YS22-F1
#
_entry.id   AF-A0A9Y1YS22-F1
#
_cell.length_a   1.000
_cell.length_b   1.000
_cell.length_c   1.000
_cell.angle_alpha   90.00
_cell.angle_beta   90.00
_cell.angle_gamma   90.00
#
_symmetry.space_group_name_H-M   'P 1'
#
loop_
_entity.id
_entity.type
_entity.pdbx_description
1 polymer ?
#
loop_
_entity_poly.entity_id
_entity_poly.type
_entity_poly.pdbx_seq_one_letter_code
_entity_poly.pdbx_strand_id
1 'polypeptide(L)'
;MHDISTYNSSFATIARRVVDLNSGSLVLHCNRVSPFDHRRQVNLLYDVLASLTLTLCRLAVAFAFFGALLVAAAPDRQLCGDAENIADKIPSCKVTAPPGPFQPALFNVSKWIWTGENAVPGGVNPVGVRAFRKNITTPCGKCAVHATIIVASDNTHVFYVNGVEIGAGAGWTKGQVLYAALRPSSNLFAIAGGNIPPGGPAGVIASILIHYADGSTDTFITDETWRTVPGAALPKDFQLPATDDSKWGFAALQGIYAKSRWGAVALPPVLGFNDSKWIWSSDHKNGVAPKGTRAFRKTINECAKVAVSATVLIIVDDSYTLYVNGEKVGTANSYTRSQAWTILNLHPTFNTFAISAGNIGGPAGVLATILITYNDGSNQTVVTDGSWKAIQTVPKGFELPFVNEAEWEDAKVVGPFGVGPWGKGVVIPLA
;
A
#
# COMPACT_ATOMS: atom_id res chain seq x y z
N MET A 1 55.99 4.97 37.01
CA MET A 1 55.97 4.69 35.56
C MET A 1 56.24 3.21 35.40
N HIS A 2 55.39 2.55 34.61
CA HIS A 2 54.96 1.17 34.79
C HIS A 2 55.97 0.10 34.38
N ASP A 3 55.87 -1.02 35.09
CA ASP A 3 56.51 -2.30 34.84
C ASP A 3 55.47 -3.43 34.95
N ILE A 4 55.76 -4.56 34.28
CA ILE A 4 55.37 -5.95 34.58
C ILE A 4 53.97 -6.52 34.15
N SER A 5 54.06 -7.38 33.11
CA SER A 5 53.72 -8.83 33.03
C SER A 5 52.28 -9.39 33.02
N THR A 6 52.06 -10.30 32.04
CA THR A 6 51.43 -11.65 32.09
C THR A 6 50.12 -11.88 32.86
N TYR A 7 49.13 -12.43 32.15
CA TYR A 7 47.93 -13.06 32.74
C TYR A 7 47.88 -14.55 32.40
N ASN A 8 47.68 -15.39 33.42
CA ASN A 8 47.37 -16.81 33.31
C ASN A 8 46.27 -17.17 34.34
N SER A 9 45.40 -18.12 33.95
CA SER A 9 44.58 -19.04 34.76
C SER A 9 43.43 -18.56 35.68
N SER A 10 42.21 -18.95 35.28
CA SER A 10 41.34 -19.95 35.95
C SER A 10 40.68 -19.74 37.33
N PHE A 11 39.33 -19.83 37.28
CA PHE A 11 38.38 -20.53 38.17
C PHE A 11 37.99 -20.03 39.59
N ALA A 12 36.65 -20.05 39.76
CA ALA A 12 35.83 -20.27 40.95
C ALA A 12 35.56 -19.12 41.94
N THR A 13 34.28 -18.70 42.03
CA THR A 13 33.34 -19.04 43.13
C THR A 13 32.24 -17.98 43.24
N ILE A 14 30.99 -18.40 43.05
CA ILE A 14 29.77 -17.59 43.26
C ILE A 14 29.44 -17.60 44.76
N ALA A 15 29.34 -16.42 45.37
CA ALA A 15 28.85 -16.24 46.74
C ALA A 15 27.69 -15.24 46.79
N ARG A 16 26.58 -15.71 47.38
CA ARG A 16 25.33 -15.02 47.70
C ARG A 16 25.53 -13.87 48.70
N ARG A 17 24.68 -12.85 48.64
CA ARG A 17 24.12 -12.19 49.84
C ARG A 17 22.65 -11.83 49.63
N VAL A 18 21.83 -12.49 50.46
CA VAL A 18 20.45 -12.17 50.82
C VAL A 18 20.54 -11.41 52.15
N VAL A 19 19.71 -10.39 52.35
CA VAL A 19 19.40 -9.85 53.68
C VAL A 19 17.88 -9.87 53.83
N ASP A 20 17.45 -10.67 54.80
CA ASP A 20 16.09 -10.78 55.33
C ASP A 20 15.73 -9.56 56.18
N LEU A 21 14.45 -9.16 56.12
CA LEU A 21 13.72 -8.65 57.28
C LEU A 21 12.38 -9.39 57.39
N ASN A 22 12.31 -10.27 58.39
CA ASN A 22 11.11 -10.80 59.05
C ASN A 22 10.20 -9.64 59.52
N SER A 23 8.88 -9.73 59.70
CA SER A 23 7.95 -10.84 59.93
C SER A 23 6.52 -10.31 59.91
N GLY A 24 5.54 -11.12 59.49
CA GLY A 24 4.12 -10.87 59.79
C GLY A 24 3.14 -11.59 58.87
N SER A 25 3.00 -12.91 59.00
CA SER A 25 1.92 -13.69 58.39
C SER A 25 0.59 -13.48 59.13
N LEU A 26 -0.52 -13.31 58.41
CA LEU A 26 -1.60 -14.30 58.48
C LEU A 26 -2.54 -14.24 57.26
N VAL A 27 -2.81 -15.44 56.77
CA VAL A 27 -3.63 -15.91 55.65
C VAL A 27 -5.10 -15.45 55.69
N LEU A 28 -5.68 -15.13 54.53
CA LEU A 28 -7.14 -15.14 54.32
C LEU A 28 -7.49 -15.97 53.07
N HIS A 29 -8.24 -17.05 53.32
CA HIS A 29 -8.84 -17.94 52.34
C HIS A 29 -10.13 -17.35 51.76
N CYS A 30 -10.37 -17.58 50.46
CA CYS A 30 -11.68 -17.44 49.83
C CYS A 30 -12.58 -18.64 50.16
N ASN A 31 -13.79 -18.41 50.69
CA ASN A 31 -15.08 -18.73 50.05
C ASN A 31 -16.26 -18.90 51.03
N ARG A 32 -17.41 -18.39 50.56
CA ARG A 32 -18.80 -18.84 50.76
C ARG A 32 -19.47 -18.70 52.13
N VAL A 33 -20.31 -17.65 52.17
CA VAL A 33 -21.73 -17.60 52.59
C VAL A 33 -22.31 -18.89 53.19
N SER A 34 -22.86 -18.75 54.40
CA SER A 34 -23.84 -19.66 54.99
C SER A 34 -24.84 -18.85 55.86
N PRO A 35 -26.02 -19.41 56.19
CA PRO A 35 -27.27 -18.68 56.36
C PRO A 35 -27.57 -18.32 57.82
N PHE A 36 -28.40 -17.30 58.02
CA PHE A 36 -29.03 -17.02 59.32
C PHE A 36 -30.47 -17.56 59.32
N ASP A 37 -30.81 -18.32 60.37
CA ASP A 37 -32.19 -18.56 60.78
C ASP A 37 -32.34 -18.49 62.31
N HIS A 38 -33.53 -18.04 62.71
CA HIS A 38 -34.23 -18.16 63.99
C HIS A 38 -33.93 -17.16 65.14
N ARG A 39 -34.80 -16.13 65.29
CA ARG A 39 -35.98 -16.13 66.22
C ARG A 39 -36.65 -14.75 66.41
N ARG A 40 -37.96 -14.73 66.11
CA ARG A 40 -39.13 -14.15 66.83
C ARG A 40 -39.25 -12.64 67.18
N GLN A 41 -40.36 -12.09 66.64
CA GLN A 41 -41.38 -11.20 67.24
C GLN A 41 -40.94 -9.77 67.62
N VAL A 42 -41.62 -8.69 67.18
CA VAL A 42 -42.95 -8.22 67.62
C VAL A 42 -43.58 -7.24 66.57
N ASN A 43 -44.92 -7.24 66.52
CA ASN A 43 -45.87 -6.54 65.64
C ASN A 43 -45.86 -4.99 65.63
N LEU A 44 -46.32 -4.39 64.52
CA LEU A 44 -47.33 -3.30 64.37
C LEU A 44 -47.35 -2.85 62.88
N LEU A 45 -48.29 -3.28 62.01
CA LEU A 45 -49.71 -2.90 61.78
C LEU A 45 -49.94 -1.86 60.63
N TYR A 46 -50.50 -2.35 59.50
CA TYR A 46 -51.56 -1.80 58.61
C TYR A 46 -51.29 -0.57 57.71
N ASP A 47 -51.31 -0.71 56.35
CA ASP A 47 -52.46 -0.62 55.40
C ASP A 47 -52.79 0.85 55.01
N VAL A 48 -53.01 1.36 53.77
CA VAL A 48 -53.89 1.00 52.64
C VAL A 48 -53.52 1.83 51.38
N LEU A 49 -53.67 1.20 50.21
CA LEU A 49 -54.02 1.65 48.84
C LEU A 49 -54.39 3.13 48.49
N ALA A 50 -54.01 3.49 47.24
CA ALA A 50 -54.84 4.08 46.16
C ALA A 50 -54.69 5.57 45.73
N SER A 51 -54.48 5.69 44.41
CA SER A 51 -55.15 6.59 43.44
C SER A 51 -54.66 8.02 43.13
N LEU A 52 -54.19 8.16 41.89
CA LEU A 52 -54.71 9.01 40.80
C LEU A 52 -54.64 10.57 40.84
N THR A 53 -53.89 11.10 39.87
CA THR A 53 -54.24 12.15 38.87
C THR A 53 -54.26 13.67 39.21
N LEU A 54 -53.33 14.39 38.54
CA LEU A 54 -53.53 15.56 37.64
C LEU A 54 -53.87 16.98 38.20
N THR A 55 -52.97 17.95 37.91
CA THR A 55 -53.17 19.16 37.05
C THR A 55 -52.77 20.55 37.63
N LEU A 56 -51.65 21.08 37.10
CA LEU A 56 -51.34 22.44 36.59
C LEU A 56 -51.44 23.76 37.41
N CYS A 57 -50.43 24.60 37.13
CA CYS A 57 -50.46 26.08 36.94
C CYS A 57 -50.34 26.98 38.21
N ARG A 58 -49.46 28.00 38.36
CA ARG A 58 -48.67 28.87 37.45
C ARG A 58 -47.51 29.64 38.15
N LEU A 59 -46.39 29.76 37.42
CA LEU A 59 -45.49 30.92 37.14
C LEU A 59 -44.73 31.71 38.25
N ALA A 60 -43.39 31.81 38.10
CA ALA A 60 -42.67 32.90 37.40
C ALA A 60 -41.12 32.72 37.45
N VAL A 61 -40.41 32.56 36.30
CA VAL A 61 -39.43 33.51 35.67
C VAL A 61 -38.01 33.46 36.32
N ALA A 62 -36.84 33.34 35.68
CA ALA A 62 -36.38 33.14 34.30
C ALA A 62 -34.84 32.88 34.28
N PHE A 63 -34.32 32.50 33.10
CA PHE A 63 -32.90 32.54 32.64
C PHE A 63 -31.88 31.53 33.18
N ALA A 64 -31.60 30.49 32.39
CA ALA A 64 -30.25 30.26 31.83
C ALA A 64 -30.31 29.20 30.71
N PHE A 65 -30.01 29.65 29.49
CA PHE A 65 -29.71 28.83 28.33
C PHE A 65 -28.48 27.95 28.59
N PHE A 66 -28.58 26.64 28.34
CA PHE A 66 -27.46 25.85 27.82
C PHE A 66 -28.01 24.88 26.77
N GLY A 67 -27.50 25.02 25.55
CA GLY A 67 -27.95 24.28 24.39
C GLY A 67 -27.71 22.78 24.55
N ALA A 68 -28.78 22.01 24.37
CA ALA A 68 -28.68 20.59 24.10
C ALA A 68 -28.10 20.43 22.68
N LEU A 69 -26.78 20.33 22.61
CA LEU A 69 -26.09 19.79 21.45
C LEU A 69 -26.52 18.32 21.35
N LEU A 70 -27.46 18.01 20.44
CA LEU A 70 -27.61 16.65 19.93
C LEU A 70 -26.32 16.32 19.19
N VAL A 71 -25.35 15.77 19.92
CA VAL A 71 -24.27 14.99 19.31
C VAL A 71 -24.96 13.74 18.78
N ALA A 72 -25.35 13.78 17.51
CA ALA A 72 -25.53 12.56 16.76
C ALA A 72 -24.22 11.78 16.89
N ALA A 73 -24.25 10.69 17.64
CA ALA A 73 -23.16 9.73 17.67
C ALA A 73 -22.93 9.32 16.21
N ALA A 74 -21.85 9.81 15.61
CA ALA A 74 -21.35 9.25 14.37
C ALA A 74 -21.14 7.76 14.64
N PRO A 75 -21.62 6.85 13.77
CA PRO A 75 -21.37 5.44 13.97
C PRO A 75 -19.85 5.26 14.07
N ASP A 76 -19.40 4.57 15.12
CA ASP A 76 -18.01 4.17 15.34
C ASP A 76 -17.44 3.60 14.03
N ARG A 77 -16.79 4.45 13.22
CA ARG A 77 -15.98 4.01 12.08
C ARG A 77 -14.64 3.60 12.67
N GLN A 78 -14.68 2.50 13.39
CA GLN A 78 -13.54 1.93 14.11
C GLN A 78 -12.46 1.55 13.09
N LEU A 79 -11.24 2.06 13.29
CA LEU A 79 -10.05 1.44 12.72
C LEU A 79 -10.07 -0.02 13.11
N CYS A 80 -10.08 -0.93 12.13
CA CYS A 80 -9.90 -2.34 12.44
C CYS A 80 -8.60 -2.46 13.23
N GLY A 81 -8.72 -2.97 14.47
CA GLY A 81 -7.84 -2.65 15.59
C GLY A 81 -6.36 -2.56 15.25
N ASP A 82 -5.66 -1.64 15.91
CA ASP A 82 -4.26 -1.23 15.66
C ASP A 82 -3.31 -2.43 15.46
N ALA A 83 -3.26 -2.96 14.25
CA ALA A 83 -2.21 -3.86 13.83
C ALA A 83 -1.00 -2.97 13.55
N GLU A 84 -0.24 -2.63 14.60
CA GLU A 84 1.04 -1.96 14.46
C GLU A 84 1.87 -2.69 13.40
N ASN A 85 2.26 -1.98 12.35
CA ASN A 85 3.18 -2.53 11.37
C ASN A 85 4.52 -2.79 12.08
N ILE A 86 5.11 -3.97 11.90
CA ILE A 86 6.41 -4.31 12.51
C ILE A 86 7.49 -3.27 12.13
N ALA A 87 7.33 -2.62 10.97
CA ALA A 87 8.16 -1.50 10.53
C ALA A 87 8.09 -0.27 11.47
N ASP A 88 6.95 0.01 12.10
CA ASP A 88 6.79 1.19 12.97
C ASP A 88 7.56 1.07 14.30
N LYS A 89 7.95 -0.15 14.69
CA LYS A 89 8.74 -0.41 15.90
C LYS A 89 10.23 -0.17 15.71
N ILE A 90 10.70 -0.05 14.47
CA ILE A 90 12.09 0.24 14.14
C ILE A 90 12.16 1.70 13.71
N PRO A 91 12.80 2.60 14.46
CA PRO A 91 12.80 4.04 14.14
C PRO A 91 13.27 4.38 12.72
N SER A 92 14.23 3.62 12.16
CA SER A 92 14.70 3.79 10.78
C SER A 92 13.72 3.31 9.72
N CYS A 93 12.70 2.54 10.10
CA CYS A 93 11.67 2.03 9.21
C CYS A 93 10.36 2.82 9.30
N LYS A 94 10.26 3.80 10.21
CA LYS A 94 9.17 4.77 10.18
C LYS A 94 9.26 5.53 8.85
N VAL A 95 8.19 5.45 8.06
CA VAL A 95 8.14 6.17 6.78
C VAL A 95 8.02 7.67 7.06
N THR A 96 9.05 8.41 6.69
CA THR A 96 9.11 9.88 6.76
C THR A 96 9.00 10.53 5.38
N ALA A 97 9.06 9.72 4.32
CA ALA A 97 8.87 10.15 2.95
C ALA A 97 7.46 10.77 2.78
N PRO A 98 7.36 12.05 2.38
CA PRO A 98 6.08 12.60 1.98
C PRO A 98 5.62 11.97 0.67
N PRO A 99 4.30 11.99 0.37
CA PRO A 99 3.82 11.74 -0.98
C PRO A 99 4.53 12.61 -2.01
N GLY A 100 4.80 12.08 -3.20
CA GLY A 100 5.55 12.80 -4.22
C GLY A 100 5.23 12.36 -5.65
N PRO A 101 5.75 13.08 -6.67
CA PRO A 101 5.62 12.67 -8.06
C PRO A 101 6.15 11.25 -8.26
N PHE A 102 5.46 10.48 -9.10
CA PHE A 102 5.92 9.15 -9.47
C PHE A 102 7.27 9.24 -10.21
N GLN A 103 8.23 8.40 -9.79
CA GLN A 103 9.53 8.27 -10.42
C GLN A 103 9.54 7.03 -11.33
N PRO A 104 9.77 7.18 -12.64
CA PRO A 104 9.83 6.04 -13.55
C PRO A 104 11.02 5.12 -13.28
N ALA A 105 10.80 3.81 -13.36
CA ALA A 105 11.87 2.84 -13.48
C ALA A 105 12.41 2.84 -14.93
N LEU A 106 13.72 2.66 -15.12
CA LEU A 106 14.34 2.76 -16.45
C LEU A 106 15.15 1.51 -16.79
N PHE A 107 15.06 1.06 -18.05
CA PHE A 107 15.90 -0.03 -18.57
C PHE A 107 17.30 0.42 -18.98
N ASN A 108 17.59 1.72 -18.98
CA ASN A 108 18.78 2.33 -19.60
C ASN A 108 20.14 1.69 -19.19
N VAL A 109 20.25 1.19 -17.97
CA VAL A 109 21.44 0.49 -17.45
C VAL A 109 21.23 -1.01 -17.27
N SER A 110 20.02 -1.52 -17.52
CA SER A 110 19.68 -2.93 -17.33
C SER A 110 20.26 -3.82 -18.44
N LYS A 111 20.50 -5.08 -18.10
CA LYS A 111 21.12 -6.07 -18.99
C LYS A 111 20.16 -7.23 -19.24
N TRP A 112 20.11 -7.68 -20.48
CA TRP A 112 19.52 -8.96 -20.82
C TRP A 112 20.39 -10.09 -20.25
N ILE A 113 19.78 -10.99 -19.48
CA ILE A 113 20.47 -12.14 -18.89
C ILE A 113 19.79 -13.44 -19.26
N TRP A 114 20.59 -14.51 -19.35
CA TRP A 114 20.13 -15.87 -19.51
C TRP A 114 21.11 -16.85 -18.85
N THR A 115 21.03 -18.14 -19.13
CA THR A 115 21.83 -19.20 -18.50
C THR A 115 23.25 -19.34 -19.03
N GLY A 116 23.49 -18.90 -20.27
CA GLY A 116 24.75 -19.19 -20.97
C GLY A 116 24.86 -20.62 -21.51
N GLU A 117 23.76 -21.38 -21.57
CA GLU A 117 23.72 -22.68 -22.26
C GLU A 117 24.15 -22.56 -23.73
N ASN A 118 23.84 -21.42 -24.34
CA ASN A 118 24.56 -20.94 -25.51
C ASN A 118 25.53 -19.82 -25.09
N ALA A 119 26.82 -20.02 -25.39
CA ALA A 119 27.88 -19.06 -25.07
C ALA A 119 27.82 -17.78 -25.93
N VAL A 120 27.09 -17.79 -27.05
CA VAL A 120 26.89 -16.62 -27.91
C VAL A 120 25.76 -15.76 -27.32
N PRO A 121 26.03 -14.51 -26.88
CA PRO A 121 25.00 -13.61 -26.37
C PRO A 121 23.88 -13.38 -27.37
N GLY A 122 22.64 -13.63 -26.95
CA GLY A 122 21.46 -13.55 -27.82
C GLY A 122 21.40 -14.65 -28.88
N GLY A 123 22.20 -15.70 -28.76
CA GLY A 123 22.15 -16.88 -29.63
C GLY A 123 20.91 -17.75 -29.39
N VAL A 124 20.73 -18.75 -30.26
CA VAL A 124 19.60 -19.70 -30.14
C VAL A 124 19.80 -20.59 -28.91
N ASN A 125 18.85 -20.54 -27.99
CA ASN A 125 18.83 -21.33 -26.77
C ASN A 125 17.75 -22.43 -26.88
N PRO A 126 17.88 -23.53 -26.11
CA PRO A 126 16.86 -24.57 -26.03
C PRO A 126 15.53 -24.04 -25.48
N VAL A 127 14.43 -24.69 -25.88
CA VAL A 127 13.10 -24.49 -25.30
C VAL A 127 13.12 -24.85 -23.80
N GLY A 128 12.34 -24.12 -23.02
CA GLY A 128 12.07 -24.41 -21.62
C GLY A 128 12.17 -23.17 -20.74
N VAL A 129 11.94 -23.39 -19.44
CA VAL A 129 11.93 -22.33 -18.44
C VAL A 129 13.22 -22.36 -17.64
N ARG A 130 13.75 -21.19 -17.27
CA ARG A 130 14.95 -21.00 -16.46
C ARG A 130 14.65 -20.13 -15.25
N ALA A 131 15.24 -20.49 -14.12
CA ALA A 131 15.12 -19.75 -12.88
C ALA A 131 16.22 -18.70 -12.78
N PHE A 132 15.85 -17.49 -12.39
CA PHE A 132 16.77 -16.40 -12.05
C PHE A 132 16.44 -15.92 -10.65
N ARG A 133 17.46 -15.68 -9.81
CA ARG A 133 17.29 -15.23 -8.43
C ARG A 133 18.29 -14.17 -8.06
N LYS A 134 17.83 -13.19 -7.29
CA LYS A 134 18.68 -12.20 -6.64
C LYS A 134 18.09 -11.83 -5.30
N ASN A 135 18.83 -12.10 -4.23
CA ASN A 135 18.55 -11.49 -2.95
C ASN A 135 19.17 -10.09 -2.91
N ILE A 136 18.36 -9.08 -2.60
CA ILE A 136 18.78 -7.69 -2.46
C ILE A 136 18.62 -7.30 -1.00
N THR A 137 19.73 -6.89 -0.38
CA THR A 137 19.75 -6.39 0.99
C THR A 137 19.61 -4.87 0.98
N THR A 138 18.75 -4.36 1.83
CA THR A 138 18.58 -2.93 2.05
C THR A 138 19.87 -2.33 2.65
N PRO A 139 20.34 -1.17 2.17
CA PRO A 139 21.48 -0.49 2.78
C PRO A 139 21.26 -0.22 4.28
N CYS A 140 22.34 -0.32 5.06
CA CYS A 140 22.29 -0.01 6.49
C CYS A 140 21.71 1.38 6.75
N GLY A 141 20.85 1.49 7.76
CA GLY A 141 20.19 2.76 8.13
C GLY A 141 18.95 3.10 7.31
N LYS A 142 18.58 2.29 6.32
CA LYS A 142 17.33 2.44 5.54
C LYS A 142 16.41 1.23 5.72
N CYS A 143 15.15 1.40 5.32
CA CYS A 143 14.18 0.32 5.22
C CYS A 143 13.46 0.40 3.88
N ALA A 144 13.44 -0.70 3.13
CA ALA A 144 12.70 -0.81 1.87
C ALA A 144 11.20 -0.88 2.14
N VAL A 145 10.40 -0.19 1.32
CA VAL A 145 8.94 -0.09 1.49
C VAL A 145 8.22 -0.64 0.26
N HIS A 146 8.64 -0.20 -0.92
CA HIS A 146 7.92 -0.45 -2.17
C HIS A 146 8.89 -0.58 -3.34
N ALA A 147 8.54 -1.37 -4.35
CA ALA A 147 9.24 -1.41 -5.63
C ALA A 147 8.31 -1.10 -6.80
N THR A 148 8.79 -0.24 -7.70
CA THR A 148 8.33 -0.16 -9.09
C THR A 148 9.26 -1.04 -9.92
N ILE A 149 8.71 -2.03 -10.61
CA ILE A 149 9.45 -3.02 -11.38
C ILE A 149 9.02 -2.90 -12.83
N ILE A 150 9.99 -2.82 -13.74
CA ILE A 150 9.75 -3.03 -15.17
C ILE A 150 10.48 -4.28 -15.62
N VAL A 151 9.82 -5.11 -16.42
CA VAL A 151 10.35 -6.39 -16.89
C VAL A 151 9.94 -6.67 -18.33
N ALA A 152 10.83 -7.29 -19.09
CA ALA A 152 10.57 -7.81 -20.43
C ALA A 152 11.30 -9.13 -20.64
N SER A 153 10.83 -9.93 -21.60
CA SER A 153 11.34 -11.29 -21.82
C SER A 153 11.23 -11.74 -23.27
N ASP A 154 12.25 -12.43 -23.74
CA ASP A 154 12.18 -13.30 -24.90
C ASP A 154 12.18 -14.76 -24.39
N ASN A 155 11.03 -15.43 -24.28
CA ASN A 155 9.68 -15.06 -24.74
C ASN A 155 8.73 -14.65 -23.61
N THR A 156 8.75 -15.36 -22.49
CA THR A 156 7.80 -15.19 -21.39
C THR A 156 8.52 -15.02 -20.06
N HIS A 157 7.83 -14.47 -19.06
CA HIS A 157 8.32 -14.45 -17.69
C HIS A 157 7.17 -14.60 -16.68
N VAL A 158 7.50 -15.13 -15.52
CA VAL A 158 6.75 -14.94 -14.28
C VAL A 158 7.68 -14.33 -13.25
N PHE A 159 7.26 -13.24 -12.62
CA PHE A 159 8.06 -12.44 -11.70
C PHE A 159 7.55 -12.62 -10.27
N TYR A 160 8.48 -12.90 -9.36
CA TYR A 160 8.19 -13.17 -7.95
C TYR A 160 8.96 -12.23 -7.04
N VAL A 161 8.32 -11.84 -5.94
CA VAL A 161 8.95 -11.12 -4.83
C VAL A 161 8.66 -11.87 -3.55
N ASN A 162 9.71 -12.26 -2.82
CA ASN A 162 9.64 -13.00 -1.56
C ASN A 162 8.80 -14.28 -1.63
N GLY A 163 8.77 -14.95 -2.79
CA GLY A 163 8.02 -16.17 -3.02
C GLY A 163 6.59 -15.97 -3.53
N VAL A 164 6.10 -14.73 -3.59
CA VAL A 164 4.77 -14.39 -4.11
C VAL A 164 4.88 -13.99 -5.57
N GLU A 165 4.02 -14.54 -6.42
CA GLU A 165 3.89 -14.12 -7.82
C GLU A 165 3.30 -12.71 -7.87
N ILE A 166 4.03 -11.77 -8.49
CA ILE A 166 3.59 -10.38 -8.64
C ILE A 166 3.04 -10.13 -10.04
N GLY A 167 3.48 -10.90 -11.04
CA GLY A 167 2.89 -10.89 -12.37
C GLY A 167 3.58 -11.80 -13.36
N ALA A 168 2.88 -12.09 -14.44
CA ALA A 168 3.37 -12.83 -15.59
C ALA A 168 3.18 -12.01 -16.88
N GLY A 169 4.08 -12.21 -17.84
CA GLY A 169 4.10 -11.43 -19.06
C GLY A 169 4.90 -12.11 -20.17
N ALA A 170 4.91 -11.47 -21.34
CA ALA A 170 5.62 -11.93 -22.51
C ALA A 170 6.03 -10.78 -23.43
N GLY A 171 7.06 -11.03 -24.24
CA GLY A 171 7.55 -10.10 -25.25
C GLY A 171 8.64 -9.14 -24.75
N TRP A 172 9.37 -8.59 -25.72
CA TRP A 172 10.54 -7.75 -25.52
C TRP A 172 10.44 -6.36 -26.15
N THR A 173 9.36 -6.07 -26.89
CA THR A 173 9.20 -4.76 -27.56
C THR A 173 8.67 -3.69 -26.62
N LYS A 174 7.88 -4.08 -25.62
CA LYS A 174 7.35 -3.21 -24.58
C LYS A 174 7.39 -3.96 -23.24
N GLY A 175 7.92 -3.30 -22.21
CA GLY A 175 7.99 -3.87 -20.87
C GLY A 175 6.61 -3.98 -20.22
N GLN A 176 6.53 -4.80 -19.19
CA GLN A 176 5.45 -4.83 -18.21
C GLN A 176 5.90 -4.07 -16.96
N VAL A 177 5.00 -3.28 -16.37
CA VAL A 177 5.21 -2.69 -15.05
C VAL A 177 4.52 -3.54 -13.99
N LEU A 178 5.19 -3.73 -12.87
CA LEU A 178 4.72 -4.46 -11.69
C LEU A 178 5.03 -3.63 -10.43
N TYR A 179 4.23 -3.83 -9.40
CA TYR A 179 4.33 -3.11 -8.14
C TYR A 179 4.32 -4.10 -6.97
N ALA A 180 5.25 -3.95 -6.04
CA ALA A 180 5.33 -4.83 -4.88
C ALA A 180 5.59 -4.05 -3.59
N ALA A 181 4.93 -4.45 -2.51
CA ALA A 181 5.37 -4.10 -1.16
C ALA A 181 6.62 -4.91 -0.83
N LEU A 182 7.54 -4.32 -0.07
CA LEU A 182 8.82 -4.93 0.29
C LEU A 182 8.93 -5.17 1.79
N ARG A 183 9.76 -6.16 2.14
CA ARG A 183 10.25 -6.35 3.50
C ARG A 183 11.32 -5.28 3.80
N PRO A 184 11.44 -4.80 5.04
CA PRO A 184 12.34 -3.70 5.37
C PRO A 184 13.82 -3.94 5.05
N SER A 185 14.35 -5.14 5.33
CA SER A 185 15.79 -5.39 5.37
C SER A 185 16.35 -6.15 4.17
N SER A 186 15.57 -7.03 3.56
CA SER A 186 16.03 -7.88 2.46
C SER A 186 14.85 -8.46 1.71
N ASN A 187 14.98 -8.51 0.38
CA ASN A 187 13.96 -8.99 -0.53
C ASN A 187 14.56 -9.92 -1.58
N LEU A 188 13.98 -11.12 -1.70
CA LEU A 188 14.29 -12.03 -2.78
C LEU A 188 13.46 -11.68 -4.01
N PHE A 189 14.12 -11.36 -5.11
CA PHE A 189 13.50 -11.23 -6.43
C PHE A 189 13.82 -12.48 -7.24
N ALA A 190 12.81 -13.06 -7.87
CA ALA A 190 12.97 -14.25 -8.69
C ALA A 190 12.18 -14.14 -10.00
N ILE A 191 12.71 -14.71 -11.08
CA ILE A 191 12.08 -14.71 -12.40
C ILE A 191 12.13 -16.13 -12.96
N ALA A 192 10.98 -16.64 -13.40
CA ALA A 192 10.91 -17.80 -14.29
C ALA A 192 10.84 -17.31 -15.73
N GLY A 193 11.97 -17.27 -16.44
CA GLY A 193 12.03 -16.88 -17.84
C GLY A 193 11.78 -18.08 -18.75
N GLY A 194 10.91 -17.95 -19.76
CA GLY A 194 10.55 -19.04 -20.67
C GLY A 194 10.95 -18.76 -22.11
N ASN A 195 11.65 -19.71 -22.72
CA ASN A 195 11.88 -19.78 -24.16
C ASN A 195 10.92 -20.82 -24.76
N ILE A 196 10.07 -20.42 -25.70
CA ILE A 196 8.97 -21.26 -26.22
C ILE A 196 9.33 -21.89 -27.57
N PRO A 197 8.64 -22.96 -28.03
CA PRO A 197 8.90 -23.57 -29.33
C PRO A 197 8.85 -22.57 -30.50
N PRO A 198 9.74 -22.70 -31.52
CA PRO A 198 10.72 -23.77 -31.73
C PRO A 198 12.03 -23.62 -30.94
N GLY A 199 12.10 -22.67 -30.02
CA GLY A 199 13.35 -22.18 -29.44
C GLY A 199 13.86 -20.99 -30.24
N GLY A 200 14.92 -20.38 -29.74
CA GLY A 200 15.33 -19.09 -30.25
C GLY A 200 16.20 -18.33 -29.25
N PRO A 201 16.48 -17.06 -29.56
CA PRO A 201 17.10 -16.15 -28.61
C PRO A 201 16.31 -16.12 -27.31
N ALA A 202 17.02 -16.08 -26.19
CA ALA A 202 16.38 -16.07 -24.89
C ALA A 202 17.02 -15.03 -23.99
N GLY A 203 16.20 -14.37 -23.20
CA GLY A 203 16.67 -13.38 -22.25
C GLY A 203 15.54 -12.82 -21.41
N VAL A 204 15.87 -12.41 -20.19
CA VAL A 204 15.03 -11.56 -19.36
C VAL A 204 15.79 -10.26 -19.06
N ILE A 205 15.07 -9.15 -19.02
CA ILE A 205 15.59 -7.84 -18.61
C ILE A 205 14.63 -7.24 -17.60
N ALA A 206 15.14 -6.75 -16.47
CA ALA A 206 14.34 -6.05 -15.48
C ALA A 206 15.08 -4.89 -14.82
N SER A 207 14.32 -3.90 -14.37
CA SER A 207 14.77 -2.81 -13.50
C SER A 207 13.83 -2.73 -12.31
N ILE A 208 14.39 -2.66 -11.11
CA ILE A 208 13.70 -2.68 -9.82
C ILE A 208 14.08 -1.39 -9.11
N LEU A 209 13.18 -0.41 -9.17
CA LEU A 209 13.31 0.86 -8.44
C LEU A 209 12.74 0.65 -7.03
N ILE A 210 13.63 0.53 -6.04
CA ILE A 210 13.25 0.40 -4.63
C ILE A 210 13.11 1.78 -4.03
N HIS A 211 11.97 2.01 -3.38
CA HIS A 211 11.70 3.18 -2.54
C HIS A 211 11.90 2.84 -1.07
N TYR A 212 12.62 3.70 -0.36
CA TYR A 212 12.90 3.56 1.06
C TYR A 212 12.03 4.46 1.93
N ALA A 213 11.96 4.15 3.22
CA ALA A 213 11.18 4.88 4.21
C ALA A 213 11.55 6.38 4.33
N ASP A 214 12.79 6.74 4.02
CA ASP A 214 13.30 8.12 4.04
C ASP A 214 13.03 8.90 2.74
N GLY A 215 12.40 8.26 1.75
CA GLY A 215 12.07 8.84 0.44
C GLY A 215 13.18 8.73 -0.60
N SER A 216 14.35 8.22 -0.22
CA SER A 216 15.41 7.90 -1.18
C SER A 216 15.05 6.65 -2.00
N THR A 217 15.74 6.48 -3.13
CA THR A 217 15.53 5.34 -4.03
C THR A 217 16.85 4.75 -4.48
N ASP A 218 16.88 3.43 -4.72
CA ASP A 218 17.96 2.76 -5.44
C ASP A 218 17.38 1.95 -6.60
N THR A 219 18.12 1.85 -7.71
CA THR A 219 17.76 1.01 -8.85
C THR A 219 18.64 -0.23 -8.88
N PHE A 220 18.01 -1.40 -8.93
CA PHE A 220 18.67 -2.69 -9.15
C PHE A 220 18.24 -3.26 -10.49
N ILE A 221 19.14 -3.96 -11.16
CA ILE A 221 18.89 -4.45 -12.53
C ILE A 221 19.14 -5.95 -12.64
N THR A 222 18.62 -6.55 -13.69
CA THR A 222 19.16 -7.82 -14.18
C THR A 222 20.57 -7.61 -14.72
N ASP A 223 21.48 -8.42 -14.22
CA ASP A 223 22.90 -8.45 -14.58
C ASP A 223 23.52 -9.81 -14.23
N GLU A 224 24.82 -9.93 -14.42
CA GLU A 224 25.59 -11.17 -14.21
C GLU A 224 25.70 -11.54 -12.72
N THR A 225 25.21 -10.70 -11.79
CA THR A 225 25.20 -10.98 -10.36
C THR A 225 23.98 -11.78 -9.90
N TRP A 226 23.02 -12.03 -10.82
CA TRP A 226 21.89 -12.92 -10.59
C TRP A 226 22.32 -14.39 -10.63
N ARG A 227 21.71 -15.22 -9.78
CA ARG A 227 21.90 -16.67 -9.78
C ARG A 227 20.95 -17.32 -10.77
N THR A 228 21.40 -18.38 -11.45
CA THR A 228 20.58 -19.17 -12.38
C THR A 228 21.02 -20.64 -12.43
N VAL A 229 20.17 -21.49 -13.00
CA VAL A 229 20.44 -22.91 -13.24
C VAL A 229 20.07 -23.24 -14.68
N PRO A 230 20.97 -23.87 -15.47
CA PRO A 230 20.66 -24.36 -16.81
C PRO A 230 19.74 -25.59 -16.76
N GLY A 231 19.14 -25.95 -17.91
CA GLY A 231 18.25 -27.10 -18.02
C GLY A 231 16.75 -26.74 -18.06
N ALA A 232 15.96 -27.63 -18.65
CA ALA A 232 14.55 -27.34 -19.00
C ALA A 232 13.57 -27.31 -17.81
N ALA A 233 13.93 -27.92 -16.68
CA ALA A 233 13.06 -28.03 -15.51
C ALA A 233 13.39 -26.96 -14.48
N LEU A 234 12.38 -26.19 -14.06
CA LEU A 234 12.50 -25.28 -12.93
C LEU A 234 12.79 -26.07 -11.65
N PRO A 235 13.80 -25.67 -10.85
CA PRO A 235 13.97 -26.20 -9.51
C PRO A 235 12.68 -25.96 -8.70
N LYS A 236 12.25 -26.99 -7.96
CA LYS A 236 11.07 -26.89 -7.10
C LYS A 236 11.26 -25.73 -6.11
N ASP A 237 10.22 -24.93 -5.92
CA ASP A 237 10.15 -23.85 -4.94
C ASP A 237 11.28 -22.81 -5.08
N PHE A 238 11.84 -22.64 -6.30
CA PHE A 238 12.98 -21.76 -6.52
C PHE A 238 12.73 -20.31 -6.09
N GLN A 239 11.48 -19.85 -6.19
CA GLN A 239 11.06 -18.51 -5.85
C GLN A 239 11.01 -18.24 -4.34
N LEU A 240 11.03 -19.28 -3.50
CA LEU A 240 10.90 -19.13 -2.06
C LEU A 240 12.23 -18.69 -1.42
N PRO A 241 12.18 -17.77 -0.42
CA PRO A 241 13.37 -17.36 0.35
C PRO A 241 14.14 -18.51 1.01
N ALA A 242 13.46 -19.62 1.31
CA ALA A 242 14.04 -20.79 1.96
C ALA A 242 14.94 -21.63 1.04
N THR A 243 14.83 -21.49 -0.28
CA THR A 243 15.59 -22.29 -1.22
C THR A 243 17.03 -21.77 -1.31
N ASP A 244 18.03 -22.62 -1.08
CA ASP A 244 19.45 -22.26 -1.17
C ASP A 244 19.92 -22.17 -2.62
N ASP A 245 20.39 -20.98 -3.03
CA ASP A 245 20.97 -20.71 -4.36
C ASP A 245 22.50 -20.54 -4.33
N SER A 246 23.17 -20.83 -3.20
CA SER A 246 24.62 -20.62 -3.02
C SER A 246 25.48 -21.37 -4.04
N LYS A 247 24.99 -22.53 -4.50
CA LYS A 247 25.65 -23.41 -5.49
C LYS A 247 25.22 -23.14 -6.93
N TRP A 248 24.29 -22.20 -7.16
CA TRP A 248 23.80 -21.88 -8.50
C TRP A 248 24.86 -21.10 -9.28
N GLY A 249 24.87 -21.29 -10.60
CA GLY A 249 25.70 -20.50 -11.49
C GLY A 249 25.28 -19.03 -11.51
N PHE A 250 26.15 -18.16 -12.00
CA PHE A 250 25.78 -16.78 -12.30
C PHE A 250 25.13 -16.69 -13.68
N ALA A 251 24.20 -15.76 -13.84
CA ALA A 251 23.57 -15.49 -15.12
C ALA A 251 24.58 -14.94 -16.12
N ALA A 252 24.44 -15.32 -17.39
CA ALA A 252 25.28 -14.86 -18.47
C ALA A 252 24.65 -13.66 -19.18
N LEU A 253 25.45 -12.62 -19.42
CA LEU A 253 25.07 -11.46 -20.22
C LEU A 253 24.67 -11.88 -21.63
N GLN A 254 23.46 -11.50 -22.05
CA GLN A 254 22.96 -11.70 -23.43
C GLN A 254 22.96 -10.43 -24.25
N GLY A 255 22.97 -9.27 -23.60
CA GLY A 255 23.00 -7.98 -24.27
C GLY A 255 22.78 -6.82 -23.31
N ILE A 256 23.28 -5.66 -23.70
CA ILE A 256 23.04 -4.40 -22.99
C ILE A 256 21.81 -3.73 -23.63
N TYR A 257 20.85 -3.25 -22.83
CA TYR A 257 19.56 -2.68 -23.23
C TYR A 257 19.41 -2.34 -24.73
N ALA A 258 19.80 -1.12 -25.14
CA ALA A 258 19.63 -0.64 -26.52
C ALA A 258 20.67 -1.17 -27.53
N LYS A 259 21.72 -1.84 -27.05
CA LYS A 259 22.82 -2.42 -27.84
C LYS A 259 22.75 -3.95 -27.85
N SER A 260 21.54 -4.47 -27.93
CA SER A 260 21.24 -5.90 -27.99
C SER A 260 20.41 -6.18 -29.24
N ARG A 261 20.26 -7.46 -29.58
CA ARG A 261 19.39 -7.89 -30.69
C ARG A 261 17.92 -7.50 -30.50
N TRP A 262 17.49 -7.29 -29.25
CA TRP A 262 16.12 -6.92 -28.91
C TRP A 262 15.86 -5.42 -29.03
N GLY A 263 16.91 -4.61 -29.20
CA GLY A 263 16.82 -3.16 -29.25
C GLY A 263 16.34 -2.55 -27.93
N ALA A 264 15.92 -1.28 -28.00
CA ALA A 264 15.39 -0.56 -26.85
C ALA A 264 13.94 -1.00 -26.55
N VAL A 265 13.75 -1.68 -25.42
CA VAL A 265 12.43 -2.04 -24.88
C VAL A 265 11.66 -0.77 -24.49
N ALA A 266 10.49 -0.55 -25.07
CA ALA A 266 9.66 0.58 -24.70
C ALA A 266 9.12 0.45 -23.27
N LEU A 267 9.11 1.54 -22.50
CA LEU A 267 8.47 1.55 -21.19
C LEU A 267 6.94 1.48 -21.34
N PRO A 268 6.24 0.73 -20.48
CA PRO A 268 4.78 0.80 -20.40
C PRO A 268 4.33 2.11 -19.74
N PRO A 269 3.04 2.49 -19.88
CA PRO A 269 2.45 3.50 -19.01
C PRO A 269 2.46 3.02 -17.56
N VAL A 270 2.59 3.94 -16.61
CA VAL A 270 2.59 3.69 -15.16
C VAL A 270 1.34 2.91 -14.72
N LEU A 271 0.16 3.36 -15.14
CA LEU A 271 -1.13 2.71 -14.96
C LEU A 271 -1.99 2.97 -16.20
N GLY A 272 -3.14 2.30 -16.30
CA GLY A 272 -4.11 2.52 -17.38
C GLY A 272 -5.43 3.13 -16.88
N PHE A 273 -6.14 3.83 -17.76
CA PHE A 273 -7.49 4.35 -17.51
C PHE A 273 -8.60 3.50 -18.13
N ASN A 274 -8.28 2.34 -18.73
CA ASN A 274 -9.25 1.57 -19.54
C ASN A 274 -10.55 1.25 -18.80
N ASP A 275 -10.45 0.94 -17.50
CA ASP A 275 -11.60 0.61 -16.66
C ASP A 275 -12.19 1.83 -15.95
N SER A 276 -11.42 2.91 -15.85
CA SER A 276 -11.78 4.15 -15.15
C SER A 276 -12.85 4.95 -15.90
N LYS A 277 -13.68 5.65 -15.13
CA LYS A 277 -14.76 6.50 -15.62
C LYS A 277 -14.51 7.94 -15.22
N TRP A 278 -14.79 8.86 -16.13
CA TRP A 278 -14.90 10.28 -15.80
C TRP A 278 -16.09 10.44 -14.86
N ILE A 279 -15.85 11.03 -13.70
CA ILE A 279 -16.88 11.30 -12.70
C ILE A 279 -16.99 12.80 -12.42
N TRP A 280 -18.19 13.22 -12.03
CA TRP A 280 -18.45 14.56 -11.50
C TRP A 280 -19.59 14.51 -10.46
N SER A 281 -20.02 15.65 -9.91
CA SER A 281 -21.26 15.74 -9.13
C SER A 281 -22.51 15.71 -10.03
N SER A 282 -23.69 15.55 -9.42
CA SER A 282 -24.98 15.36 -10.11
C SER A 282 -25.46 16.57 -10.94
N ASP A 283 -24.87 17.74 -10.71
CA ASP A 283 -25.09 18.97 -11.47
C ASP A 283 -24.40 19.00 -12.84
N HIS A 284 -23.54 18.03 -13.17
CA HIS A 284 -23.08 17.83 -14.54
C HIS A 284 -24.24 17.36 -15.42
N LYS A 285 -24.73 18.19 -16.34
CA LYS A 285 -25.90 17.90 -17.21
C LYS A 285 -25.61 18.31 -18.64
N ASN A 286 -26.10 17.52 -19.60
CA ASN A 286 -25.96 17.81 -21.03
C ASN A 286 -24.51 18.09 -21.48
N GLY A 287 -23.54 17.35 -20.94
CA GLY A 287 -22.13 17.47 -21.31
C GLY A 287 -21.38 18.64 -20.65
N VAL A 288 -21.99 19.36 -19.73
CA VAL A 288 -21.38 20.51 -19.04
C VAL A 288 -21.68 20.51 -17.54
N ALA A 289 -20.87 21.21 -16.75
CA ALA A 289 -21.13 21.51 -15.34
C ALA A 289 -20.97 23.02 -15.06
N PRO A 290 -21.63 23.53 -14.00
CA PRO A 290 -21.41 24.89 -13.54
C PRO A 290 -19.95 25.13 -13.13
N LYS A 291 -19.51 26.39 -13.26
CA LYS A 291 -18.22 26.83 -12.70
C LYS A 291 -18.18 26.61 -11.19
N GLY A 292 -17.06 26.13 -10.68
CA GLY A 292 -16.82 25.96 -9.26
C GLY A 292 -16.09 24.66 -8.92
N THR A 293 -15.87 24.47 -7.63
CA THR A 293 -15.16 23.31 -7.10
C THR A 293 -16.13 22.24 -6.62
N ARG A 294 -15.79 20.97 -6.85
CA ARG A 294 -16.46 19.79 -6.32
C ARG A 294 -15.45 18.96 -5.54
N ALA A 295 -15.90 18.27 -4.51
CA ALA A 295 -15.06 17.33 -3.79
C ALA A 295 -15.50 15.89 -4.04
N PHE A 296 -14.53 14.99 -4.15
CA PHE A 296 -14.73 13.56 -4.34
C PHE A 296 -13.96 12.78 -3.27
N ARG A 297 -14.54 11.67 -2.79
CA ARG A 297 -13.91 10.82 -1.77
C ARG A 297 -14.10 9.35 -2.10
N LYS A 298 -13.05 8.56 -1.85
CA LYS A 298 -13.09 7.11 -1.84
C LYS A 298 -12.31 6.59 -0.64
N THR A 299 -13.01 5.85 0.20
CA THR A 299 -12.41 5.17 1.35
C THR A 299 -12.18 3.71 1.00
N ILE A 300 -10.96 3.23 1.25
CA ILE A 300 -10.58 1.82 1.20
C ILE A 300 -10.34 1.38 2.64
N ASN A 301 -11.16 0.44 3.10
CA ASN A 301 -11.10 -0.09 4.46
C ASN A 301 -11.01 -1.62 4.37
N GLU A 302 -9.79 -2.16 4.38
CA GLU A 302 -9.54 -3.59 4.22
C GLU A 302 -8.81 -4.15 5.42
N CYS A 303 -9.57 -4.76 6.31
CA CYS A 303 -9.11 -5.19 7.62
C CYS A 303 -8.40 -6.54 7.63
N ALA A 304 -8.54 -7.30 6.54
CA ALA A 304 -7.90 -8.60 6.35
C ALA A 304 -6.47 -8.47 5.77
N LYS A 305 -6.06 -7.27 5.39
CA LYS A 305 -4.76 -7.00 4.74
C LYS A 305 -4.08 -5.79 5.37
N VAL A 306 -2.81 -5.60 5.05
CA VAL A 306 -2.01 -4.45 5.50
C VAL A 306 -1.52 -3.71 4.25
N ALA A 307 -2.15 -2.57 3.96
CA ALA A 307 -1.76 -1.68 2.88
C ALA A 307 -0.40 -1.04 3.19
N VAL A 308 0.43 -0.85 2.16
CA VAL A 308 1.79 -0.32 2.29
C VAL A 308 1.94 0.97 1.51
N SER A 309 1.70 0.92 0.20
CA SER A 309 1.88 2.07 -0.69
C SER A 309 0.76 2.15 -1.73
N ALA A 310 0.63 3.33 -2.35
CA ALA A 310 -0.21 3.53 -3.52
C ALA A 310 0.54 4.25 -4.66
N THR A 311 0.22 3.86 -5.88
CA THR A 311 0.50 4.63 -7.10
C THR A 311 -0.82 5.18 -7.62
N VAL A 312 -0.90 6.50 -7.82
CA VAL A 312 -2.11 7.19 -8.28
C VAL A 312 -1.86 7.83 -9.62
N LEU A 313 -2.59 7.42 -10.66
CA LEU A 313 -2.67 8.11 -11.95
C LEU A 313 -3.96 8.93 -11.98
N ILE A 314 -3.87 10.24 -12.23
CA ILE A 314 -5.02 11.15 -12.17
C ILE A 314 -4.96 12.22 -13.26
N ILE A 315 -6.13 12.57 -13.78
CA ILE A 315 -6.35 13.64 -14.74
C ILE A 315 -7.69 14.31 -14.48
N VAL A 316 -7.84 15.57 -14.90
CA VAL A 316 -9.02 16.38 -14.59
C VAL A 316 -9.30 17.38 -15.69
N ASP A 317 -10.56 17.76 -15.83
CA ASP A 317 -11.03 18.94 -16.53
C ASP A 317 -11.79 19.83 -15.52
N ASP A 318 -11.23 20.94 -15.00
CA ASP A 318 -9.99 21.62 -15.45
C ASP A 318 -8.80 21.46 -14.50
N SER A 319 -9.04 21.39 -13.19
CA SER A 319 -7.98 21.37 -12.17
C SER A 319 -8.31 20.50 -10.97
N TYR A 320 -7.30 19.94 -10.31
CA TYR A 320 -7.48 19.12 -9.12
C TYR A 320 -6.42 19.41 -8.05
N THR A 321 -6.77 19.15 -6.80
CA THR A 321 -5.83 18.83 -5.72
C THR A 321 -6.18 17.47 -5.13
N LEU A 322 -5.20 16.57 -5.07
CA LEU A 322 -5.31 15.21 -4.53
C LEU A 322 -4.81 15.20 -3.09
N TYR A 323 -5.53 14.50 -2.23
CA TYR A 323 -5.22 14.28 -0.84
C TYR A 323 -5.33 12.78 -0.51
N VAL A 324 -4.49 12.32 0.42
CA VAL A 324 -4.60 10.99 1.01
C VAL A 324 -4.52 11.15 2.52
N ASN A 325 -5.52 10.64 3.23
CA ASN A 325 -5.62 10.73 4.70
C ASN A 325 -5.45 12.15 5.24
N GLY A 326 -5.94 13.16 4.50
CA GLY A 326 -5.82 14.58 4.84
C GLY A 326 -4.52 15.24 4.39
N GLU A 327 -3.49 14.47 4.01
CA GLU A 327 -2.24 15.03 3.50
C GLU A 327 -2.36 15.37 2.01
N LYS A 328 -1.92 16.57 1.62
CA LYS A 328 -1.89 16.98 0.22
C LYS A 328 -0.80 16.20 -0.53
N VAL A 329 -1.20 15.51 -1.59
CA VAL A 329 -0.29 14.75 -2.47
C VAL A 329 0.20 15.60 -3.64
N GLY A 330 -0.72 16.26 -4.35
CA GLY A 330 -0.38 16.93 -5.60
C GLY A 330 -1.53 17.72 -6.21
N THR A 331 -1.22 18.54 -7.21
CA THR A 331 -2.19 19.33 -7.97
C THR A 331 -1.79 19.41 -9.43
N ALA A 332 -2.77 19.51 -10.32
CA ALA A 332 -2.55 19.79 -11.74
C ALA A 332 -3.79 20.44 -12.35
N ASN A 333 -3.64 20.92 -13.58
CA ASN A 333 -4.67 21.68 -14.30
C ASN A 333 -4.73 21.35 -15.81
N SER A 334 -4.73 20.05 -16.15
CA SER A 334 -4.74 19.60 -17.54
C SER A 334 -5.60 18.35 -17.72
N TYR A 335 -6.45 18.37 -18.76
CA TYR A 335 -7.22 17.21 -19.22
C TYR A 335 -6.52 16.41 -20.35
N THR A 336 -5.35 16.86 -20.81
CA THR A 336 -4.57 16.16 -21.87
C THR A 336 -3.29 15.51 -21.34
N ARG A 337 -2.80 15.94 -20.16
CA ARG A 337 -1.59 15.39 -19.53
C ARG A 337 -1.89 14.95 -18.10
N SER A 338 -2.09 13.65 -17.93
CA SER A 338 -2.25 13.04 -16.61
C SER A 338 -0.96 13.14 -15.78
N GLN A 339 -1.12 13.10 -14.46
CA GLN A 339 0.00 13.04 -13.51
C GLN A 339 -0.04 11.72 -12.75
N ALA A 340 1.13 11.24 -12.33
CA ALA A 340 1.26 10.08 -11.48
C ALA A 340 1.96 10.44 -10.18
N TRP A 341 1.51 9.85 -9.07
CA TRP A 341 2.00 10.11 -7.71
C TRP A 341 2.29 8.81 -6.99
N THR A 342 3.30 8.83 -6.11
CA THR A 342 3.67 7.74 -5.21
C THR A 342 3.39 8.15 -3.77
N ILE A 343 2.71 7.27 -3.03
CA ILE A 343 2.41 7.41 -1.60
C ILE A 343 2.99 6.19 -0.90
N LEU A 344 3.98 6.38 -0.01
CA LEU A 344 4.68 5.29 0.68
C LEU A 344 4.18 5.02 2.10
N ASN A 345 3.35 5.90 2.64
CA ASN A 345 2.90 5.94 4.03
C ASN A 345 1.38 5.71 4.15
N LEU A 346 0.86 4.69 3.46
CA LEU A 346 -0.55 4.33 3.68
C LEU A 346 -0.77 3.85 5.11
N HIS A 347 -1.93 4.16 5.66
CA HIS A 347 -2.37 3.52 6.89
C HIS A 347 -2.63 2.03 6.61
N PRO A 348 -2.27 1.11 7.52
CA PRO A 348 -2.40 -0.34 7.31
C PRO A 348 -3.78 -0.81 6.81
N THR A 349 -4.86 -0.29 7.38
CA THR A 349 -6.21 -0.85 7.15
C THR A 349 -7.21 0.14 6.57
N PHE A 350 -6.92 1.45 6.60
CA PHE A 350 -7.93 2.49 6.35
C PHE A 350 -7.33 3.68 5.63
N ASN A 351 -7.65 3.86 4.35
CA ASN A 351 -7.13 4.96 3.55
C ASN A 351 -8.24 5.71 2.84
N THR A 352 -8.26 7.03 2.98
CA THR A 352 -9.17 7.93 2.27
C THR A 352 -8.41 8.67 1.19
N PHE A 353 -8.81 8.47 -0.06
CA PHE A 353 -8.40 9.30 -1.19
C PHE A 353 -9.44 10.38 -1.40
N ALA A 354 -9.03 11.65 -1.38
CA ALA A 354 -9.92 12.78 -1.57
C ALA A 354 -9.40 13.71 -2.67
N ILE A 355 -10.31 14.28 -3.44
CA ILE A 355 -9.98 15.12 -4.59
C ILE A 355 -10.84 16.38 -4.51
N SER A 356 -10.22 17.56 -4.54
CA SER A 356 -10.89 18.83 -4.82
C SER A 356 -10.68 19.14 -6.29
N ALA A 357 -11.74 19.13 -7.11
CA ALA A 357 -11.65 19.39 -8.54
C ALA A 357 -12.40 20.68 -8.91
N GLY A 358 -11.73 21.58 -9.62
CA GLY A 358 -12.26 22.86 -10.06
C GLY A 358 -12.60 22.84 -11.55
N ASN A 359 -13.77 23.37 -11.90
CA ASN A 359 -14.23 23.61 -13.26
C ASN A 359 -14.35 25.13 -13.51
N ILE A 360 -13.83 25.63 -14.62
CA ILE A 360 -13.95 27.04 -15.03
C ILE A 360 -15.21 27.31 -15.88
N GLY A 361 -15.93 26.27 -16.27
CA GLY A 361 -17.18 26.27 -17.02
C GLY A 361 -17.07 25.44 -18.31
N GLY A 362 -18.15 24.75 -18.68
CA GLY A 362 -18.13 23.81 -19.81
C GLY A 362 -18.09 22.36 -19.35
N PRO A 363 -17.54 21.43 -20.16
CA PRO A 363 -17.31 20.04 -19.77
C PRO A 363 -16.49 19.96 -18.47
N ALA A 364 -16.77 18.95 -17.63
CA ALA A 364 -16.03 18.74 -16.40
C ALA A 364 -15.95 17.27 -16.05
N GLY A 365 -14.84 16.85 -15.47
CA GLY A 365 -14.67 15.48 -15.01
C GLY A 365 -13.34 15.26 -14.33
N VAL A 366 -13.30 14.33 -13.40
CA VAL A 366 -12.06 13.76 -12.88
C VAL A 366 -12.00 12.27 -13.22
N LEU A 367 -10.81 11.80 -13.56
CA LEU A 367 -10.53 10.43 -13.92
C LEU A 367 -9.26 9.97 -13.18
N ALA A 368 -9.34 8.86 -12.46
CA ALA A 368 -8.18 8.31 -11.75
C ALA A 368 -8.15 6.77 -11.75
N THR A 369 -6.94 6.25 -11.65
CA THR A 369 -6.63 4.84 -11.35
C THR A 369 -5.64 4.83 -10.20
N ILE A 370 -5.92 4.04 -9.17
CA ILE A 370 -5.13 3.92 -7.95
C ILE A 370 -4.78 2.45 -7.80
N LEU A 371 -3.49 2.13 -7.67
CA LEU A 371 -3.03 0.79 -7.34
C LEU A 371 -2.45 0.80 -5.93
N ILE A 372 -3.04 0.01 -5.03
CA ILE A 372 -2.59 -0.18 -3.66
C ILE A 372 -1.82 -1.50 -3.58
N THR A 373 -0.65 -1.49 -2.94
CA THR A 373 0.11 -2.71 -2.62
C THR A 373 -0.08 -3.11 -1.17
N TYR A 374 -0.14 -4.42 -0.92
CA TYR A 374 -0.29 -5.01 0.41
C TYR A 374 0.95 -5.82 0.79
N ASN A 375 1.19 -5.97 2.10
CA ASN A 375 2.37 -6.68 2.63
C ASN A 375 2.39 -8.19 2.33
N ASP A 376 1.25 -8.78 1.94
CA ASP A 376 1.12 -10.16 1.49
C ASP A 376 1.55 -10.34 0.02
N GLY A 377 1.96 -9.26 -0.65
CA GLY A 377 2.35 -9.23 -2.06
C GLY A 377 1.19 -9.03 -3.03
N SER A 378 -0.07 -9.03 -2.56
CA SER A 378 -1.23 -8.74 -3.38
C SER A 378 -1.36 -7.23 -3.67
N ASN A 379 -2.17 -6.90 -4.67
CA ASN A 379 -2.54 -5.54 -4.99
C ASN A 379 -4.07 -5.39 -5.13
N GLN A 380 -4.55 -4.15 -5.04
CA GLN A 380 -5.92 -3.76 -5.36
C GLN A 380 -5.90 -2.55 -6.27
N THR A 381 -6.66 -2.59 -7.36
CA THR A 381 -6.92 -1.43 -8.21
C THR A 381 -8.26 -0.80 -7.84
N VAL A 382 -8.24 0.51 -7.69
CA VAL A 382 -9.42 1.35 -7.45
C VAL A 382 -9.49 2.36 -8.58
N VAL A 383 -10.65 2.52 -9.19
CA VAL A 383 -10.85 3.45 -10.30
C VAL A 383 -11.90 4.50 -9.93
N THR A 384 -11.88 5.64 -10.60
CA THR A 384 -13.03 6.56 -10.56
C THR A 384 -14.24 5.91 -11.21
N ASP A 385 -15.33 5.83 -10.46
CA ASP A 385 -16.62 5.26 -10.85
C ASP A 385 -17.73 5.83 -9.96
N GLY A 386 -18.96 5.32 -10.13
CA GLY A 386 -20.12 5.80 -9.36
C GLY A 386 -20.08 5.48 -7.85
N SER A 387 -19.12 4.70 -7.37
CA SER A 387 -18.98 4.37 -5.94
C SER A 387 -18.21 5.43 -5.14
N TRP A 388 -17.63 6.43 -5.82
CA TRP A 388 -17.04 7.59 -5.17
C TRP A 388 -18.14 8.46 -4.57
N LYS A 389 -17.87 9.08 -3.43
CA LYS A 389 -18.74 10.13 -2.88
C LYS A 389 -18.40 11.46 -3.52
N ALA A 390 -19.39 12.29 -3.79
CA ALA A 390 -19.24 13.63 -4.33
C ALA A 390 -20.05 14.65 -3.52
N ILE A 391 -19.59 15.91 -3.50
CA ILE A 391 -20.34 17.03 -2.91
C ILE A 391 -20.07 18.32 -3.66
N GLN A 392 -21.11 19.15 -3.80
CA GLN A 392 -21.06 20.40 -4.57
C GLN A 392 -20.48 21.56 -3.77
N THR A 393 -20.95 21.73 -2.53
CA THR A 393 -20.42 22.72 -1.59
C THR A 393 -19.37 22.05 -0.73
N VAL A 394 -18.09 22.27 -1.05
CA VAL A 394 -16.96 21.59 -0.40
C VAL A 394 -16.83 22.04 1.07
N PRO A 395 -17.06 21.16 2.05
CA PRO A 395 -16.91 21.51 3.46
C PRO A 395 -15.43 21.62 3.85
N LYS A 396 -15.13 22.37 4.92
CA LYS A 396 -13.78 22.38 5.50
C LYS A 396 -13.45 20.99 6.05
N GLY A 397 -12.24 20.50 5.80
CA GLY A 397 -11.79 19.18 6.26
C GLY A 397 -12.38 18.02 5.46
N PHE A 398 -12.94 18.28 4.27
CA PHE A 398 -13.46 17.24 3.37
C PHE A 398 -12.40 16.18 3.00
N GLU A 399 -11.12 16.50 3.14
CA GLU A 399 -9.98 15.65 2.82
C GLU A 399 -9.60 14.67 3.95
N LEU A 400 -10.06 14.93 5.18
CA LEU A 400 -9.70 14.15 6.36
C LEU A 400 -10.34 12.75 6.33
N PRO A 401 -9.75 11.73 6.98
CA PRO A 401 -10.43 10.47 7.22
C PRO A 401 -11.63 10.66 8.17
N PHE A 402 -12.54 9.68 8.22
CA PHE A 402 -13.68 9.63 9.15
C PHE A 402 -14.68 10.80 9.09
N VAL A 403 -14.76 11.48 7.95
CA VAL A 403 -15.78 12.52 7.70
C VAL A 403 -17.18 11.90 7.64
N ASN A 404 -18.17 12.62 8.19
CA ASN A 404 -19.58 12.28 8.00
C ASN A 404 -20.00 12.53 6.54
N GLU A 405 -20.35 11.44 5.85
CA GLU A 405 -20.69 11.46 4.43
C GLU A 405 -22.22 11.47 4.19
N ALA A 406 -23.04 11.74 5.20
CA ALA A 406 -24.51 11.71 5.08
C ALA A 406 -25.07 12.70 4.02
N GLU A 407 -24.42 13.84 3.83
CA GLU A 407 -24.81 14.85 2.83
C GLU A 407 -24.10 14.65 1.47
N TRP A 408 -23.27 13.60 1.34
CA TRP A 408 -22.55 13.31 0.12
C TRP A 408 -23.38 12.40 -0.78
N GLU A 409 -23.45 12.76 -2.05
CA GLU A 409 -24.08 11.92 -3.08
C GLU A 409 -23.09 10.91 -3.64
N ASP A 410 -23.58 9.88 -4.31
CA ASP A 410 -22.75 9.07 -5.18
C ASP A 410 -22.32 9.90 -6.39
N ALA A 411 -21.07 9.74 -6.81
CA ALA A 411 -20.51 10.48 -7.93
C ALA A 411 -21.25 10.09 -9.21
N LYS A 412 -21.59 11.10 -10.00
CA LYS A 412 -22.18 10.88 -11.32
C LYS A 412 -21.09 10.42 -12.28
N VAL A 413 -21.29 9.24 -12.88
CA VAL A 413 -20.49 8.81 -14.03
C VAL A 413 -20.85 9.67 -15.24
N VAL A 414 -19.88 10.44 -15.73
CA VAL A 414 -20.00 11.25 -16.95
C VAL A 414 -19.79 10.37 -18.19
N GLY A 415 -18.83 9.45 -18.13
CA GLY A 415 -18.62 8.45 -19.17
C GLY A 415 -17.32 7.66 -19.00
N PRO A 416 -17.09 6.60 -19.79
CA PRO A 416 -15.86 5.83 -19.73
C PRO A 416 -14.66 6.62 -20.27
N PHE A 417 -13.44 6.22 -19.89
CA PHE A 417 -12.24 6.69 -20.59
C PHE A 417 -12.36 6.48 -22.10
N GLY A 418 -11.97 7.49 -22.89
CA GLY A 418 -12.13 7.48 -24.34
C GLY A 418 -13.38 8.20 -24.87
N VAL A 419 -14.33 8.58 -24.01
CA VAL A 419 -15.51 9.36 -24.42
C VAL A 419 -15.14 10.80 -24.77
N GLY A 420 -15.93 11.43 -25.65
CA GLY A 420 -15.84 12.86 -25.92
C GLY A 420 -16.24 13.70 -24.69
N PRO A 421 -15.67 14.91 -24.52
CA PRO A 421 -14.77 15.58 -25.45
C PRO A 421 -13.29 15.14 -25.34
N TRP A 422 -12.93 14.38 -24.30
CA TRP A 422 -11.52 14.12 -23.96
C TRP A 422 -10.83 13.06 -24.84
N GLY A 423 -11.56 12.02 -25.27
CA GLY A 423 -11.03 10.96 -26.12
C GLY A 423 -9.97 10.09 -25.45
N LYS A 424 -9.16 9.38 -26.26
CA LYS A 424 -8.10 8.46 -25.82
C LYS A 424 -6.69 9.05 -25.87
N GLY A 425 -6.52 10.28 -26.38
CA GLY A 425 -5.23 10.93 -26.63
C GLY A 425 -4.53 11.49 -25.40
N VAL A 426 -4.86 10.99 -24.20
CA VAL A 426 -4.27 11.44 -22.94
C VAL A 426 -2.82 10.98 -22.87
N VAL A 427 -1.91 11.92 -22.55
CA VAL A 427 -0.52 11.61 -22.25
C VAL A 427 -0.45 11.01 -20.84
N ILE A 428 0.03 9.77 -20.75
CA ILE A 428 0.22 9.02 -19.50
C ILE A 428 1.72 8.92 -19.20
N PRO A 429 2.17 9.24 -17.97
CA PRO A 429 3.55 9.01 -17.55
C PRO A 429 3.98 7.55 -17.77
N LEU A 430 5.25 7.37 -18.15
CA LEU A 430 5.83 6.04 -18.26
C LEU A 430 6.13 5.48 -16.86
N ALA A 431 6.04 4.16 -16.75
CA ALA A 431 6.35 3.38 -15.54
C ALA A 431 7.83 3.41 -15.16
#